data_AF-A0A7I0IHD4-F1
#
_entry.id   AF-A0A7I0IHD4-F1
#
_cell.length_a   1.000
_cell.length_b   1.000
_cell.length_c   1.000
_cell.angle_alpha   90.00
_cell.angle_beta   90.00
_cell.angle_gamma   90.00
#
_symmetry.space_group_name_H-M   'P 1'
#
loop_
_entity.id
_entity.type
_entity.pdbx_description
1 polymer ?
#
loop_
_entity_poly.entity_id
_entity_poly.type
_entity_poly.pdbx_seq_one_letter_code
_entity_poly.pdbx_strand_id
1 'polypeptide(L)'
;MTFITIITTSILFSLALVHIYWGFGGLWPGNTKQELIDKVFGKGNQFPSPFICFFVALGLFLFSMLPILWMFRFSLIKRIIPTQMNICWMNFLRKYTNE
;
A
#
# COMPACT_ATOMS: atom_id res chain seq x y z
N MET A 1 -1.50 -3.96 -14.61
CA MET A 1 -1.19 -2.98 -13.54
C MET A 1 -1.83 -3.34 -12.21
N THR A 2 -3.12 -3.73 -12.19
CA THR A 2 -3.83 -4.16 -10.97
C THR A 2 -3.18 -5.35 -10.25
N PHE A 3 -2.66 -6.33 -10.99
CA PHE A 3 -2.00 -7.51 -10.41
C PHE A 3 -0.78 -7.15 -9.55
N ILE A 4 0.10 -6.27 -10.05
CA ILE A 4 1.27 -5.79 -9.31
C ILE A 4 0.82 -5.01 -8.07
N THR A 5 -0.18 -4.13 -8.20
CA THR A 5 -0.76 -3.39 -7.07
C THR A 5 -1.25 -4.33 -5.97
N ILE A 6 -2.00 -5.38 -6.31
CA ILE A 6 -2.52 -6.35 -5.35
C ILE A 6 -1.36 -7.09 -4.66
N ILE A 7 -0.39 -7.59 -5.43
CA ILE A 7 0.76 -8.32 -4.88
C ILE A 7 1.56 -7.44 -3.92
N THR A 8 1.95 -6.24 -4.37
CA THR A 8 2.75 -5.31 -3.56
C THR A 8 2.00 -4.93 -2.29
N THR A 9 0.72 -4.54 -2.40
CA THR A 9 -0.11 -4.20 -1.24
C THR A 9 -0.20 -5.37 -0.25
N SER A 10 -0.48 -6.58 -0.72
CA SER A 10 -0.59 -7.79 0.11
C SER A 10 0.72 -8.14 0.82
N ILE A 11 1.86 -8.01 0.14
CA ILE A 11 3.17 -8.27 0.73
C ILE A 11 3.49 -7.22 1.81
N LEU A 12 3.36 -5.93 1.51
CA LEU A 12 3.62 -4.88 2.50
C LEU A 12 2.66 -4.94 3.69
N PHE A 13 1.39 -5.27 3.46
CA PHE A 13 0.42 -5.44 4.52
C PHE A 13 0.76 -6.63 5.43
N SER A 14 1.13 -7.77 4.85
CA SER A 14 1.61 -8.93 5.61
C SER A 14 2.85 -8.58 6.45
N LEU A 15 3.80 -7.85 5.88
CA LEU A 15 4.98 -7.36 6.58
C LEU A 15 4.61 -6.44 7.76
N ALA A 16 3.66 -5.52 7.57
CA ALA A 16 3.19 -4.65 8.65
C ALA A 16 2.59 -5.46 9.81
N LEU A 17 1.78 -6.48 9.52
CA LEU A 17 1.21 -7.37 10.55
C LEU A 17 2.29 -8.14 11.32
N VAL A 18 3.32 -8.62 10.62
CA VAL A 18 4.46 -9.30 11.27
C VAL A 18 5.21 -8.36 12.22
N HIS A 19 5.40 -7.08 11.84
CA HIS A 19 6.04 -6.10 12.72
C HIS A 19 5.17 -5.73 13.93
N ILE A 20 3.84 -5.66 13.77
CA ILE A 20 2.91 -5.50 14.89
C ILE A 20 3.04 -6.71 15.82
N TYR A 21 3.03 -7.92 15.27
CA TYR A 21 3.20 -9.16 16.03
C TYR A 21 4.52 -9.20 16.82
N TRP A 22 5.64 -8.78 16.21
CA TRP A 22 6.91 -8.64 16.91
C TRP A 22 6.89 -7.55 17.97
N GLY A 23 6.19 -6.43 17.73
CA GLY A 23 5.96 -5.37 18.73
C GLY A 23 5.22 -5.85 19.97
N PHE A 24 4.31 -6.82 19.83
CA PHE A 24 3.61 -7.47 20.95
C PHE A 24 4.43 -8.59 21.63
N GLY A 25 5.65 -8.88 21.16
CA GLY A 25 6.52 -9.93 21.71
C GLY A 25 6.39 -11.28 21.03
N GLY A 26 5.85 -11.32 19.82
CA GLY A 26 5.81 -12.51 18.98
C GLY A 26 7.19 -13.10 18.69
N LEU A 27 7.31 -14.43 18.75
CA LEU A 27 8.59 -15.16 18.68
C LEU A 27 8.87 -15.80 17.31
N TRP A 28 7.88 -15.80 16.41
CA TRP A 28 8.02 -16.38 15.07
C TRP A 28 9.07 -15.65 14.21
N PRO A 29 10.08 -16.34 13.62
CA PRO A 29 10.18 -17.78 13.31
C PRO A 29 11.05 -18.63 14.27
N GLY A 30 11.26 -18.21 15.53
CA GLY A 30 11.95 -18.96 16.59
C GLY A 30 11.02 -19.33 17.76
N ASN A 31 11.52 -20.09 18.73
CA ASN A 31 10.82 -20.33 20.00
C ASN A 31 11.37 -19.44 21.13
N THR A 32 12.55 -18.83 20.93
CA THR A 32 13.19 -17.94 21.91
C THR A 32 13.48 -16.56 21.31
N LYS A 33 13.57 -15.54 22.18
CA LYS A 33 13.89 -14.17 21.75
C LYS A 33 15.25 -14.09 21.07
N GLN A 34 16.25 -14.83 21.57
CA GLN A 34 17.57 -14.93 20.93
C GLN A 34 17.50 -15.57 19.53
N GLU A 35 16.74 -16.65 19.35
CA GLU A 35 16.58 -17.29 18.04
C GLU A 35 15.90 -16.38 17.01
N LEU A 36 14.92 -15.58 17.45
CA LEU A 36 14.30 -14.58 16.59
C LEU A 36 15.33 -13.54 16.13
N ILE A 37 16.11 -13.01 17.09
CA ILE A 37 17.15 -12.01 16.80
C ILE A 37 18.16 -12.58 15.80
N ASP A 38 18.69 -13.78 16.07
CA ASP A 38 19.76 -14.35 15.26
C ASP A 38 19.30 -14.68 13.82
N LYS A 39 18.02 -15.06 13.64
CA LYS A 39 17.44 -15.34 12.31
C LYS A 39 17.01 -14.09 11.52
N VAL A 40 16.43 -13.09 12.18
CA VAL A 40 15.76 -11.95 11.51
C VAL A 40 16.63 -10.69 11.55
N PHE A 41 17.31 -10.46 12.66
CA PHE A 41 18.09 -9.25 12.92
C PHE A 41 19.62 -9.51 12.84
N GLY A 42 20.05 -10.78 12.89
CA GLY A 42 21.45 -11.20 12.87
C GLY A 42 22.10 -11.25 14.26
N LYS A 43 23.44 -11.25 14.31
CA LYS A 43 24.23 -11.31 15.56
C LYS A 43 24.12 -10.02 16.38
N GLY A 44 22.99 -9.86 17.09
CA GLY A 44 22.75 -8.83 18.08
C GLY A 44 22.32 -9.46 19.40
N ASN A 45 22.79 -8.92 20.53
CA ASN A 45 22.38 -9.40 21.87
C ASN A 45 21.14 -8.68 22.42
N GLN A 46 20.58 -7.73 21.67
CA GLN A 46 19.49 -6.88 22.14
C GLN A 46 18.35 -6.87 21.13
N PHE A 47 17.16 -7.23 21.61
CA PHE A 47 15.93 -7.11 20.87
C PHE A 47 15.66 -5.60 20.64
N PRO A 48 15.43 -5.14 19.40
CA PRO A 48 15.11 -3.74 19.16
C PRO A 48 13.84 -3.37 19.93
N SER A 49 13.82 -2.16 20.49
CA SER A 49 12.67 -1.67 21.27
C SER A 49 11.35 -1.88 20.50
N PRO A 50 10.28 -2.39 21.13
CA PRO A 50 8.98 -2.60 20.50
C PRO A 50 8.45 -1.39 19.73
N PHE A 51 8.81 -0.19 20.18
CA PHE A 51 8.48 1.07 19.52
C PHE A 51 9.03 1.19 18.10
N ILE A 52 10.23 0.66 17.84
CA ILE A 52 10.85 0.69 16.50
C ILE A 52 10.08 -0.24 15.56
N CYS A 53 9.68 -1.43 16.04
CA CYS A 53 8.82 -2.34 15.27
C CYS A 53 7.49 -1.67 14.89
N PHE A 54 6.85 -0.96 15.83
CA PHE A 54 5.63 -0.23 15.56
C PHE A 54 5.82 0.91 14.55
N PHE A 55 6.93 1.64 14.63
CA PHE A 55 7.26 2.70 13.69
C PHE A 55 7.44 2.16 12.27
N VAL A 56 8.16 1.05 12.12
CA VAL A 56 8.33 0.36 10.83
C VAL A 56 7.00 -0.18 10.31
N ALA A 57 6.16 -0.75 11.18
CA ALA A 57 4.82 -1.21 10.81
C ALA A 57 3.95 -0.07 10.26
N LEU A 58 3.98 1.10 10.91
CA LEU A 58 3.25 2.29 10.47
C LEU A 58 3.75 2.77 9.10
N GLY A 59 5.07 2.82 8.92
CA GLY A 59 5.69 3.17 7.63
C GLY A 59 5.27 2.23 6.51
N LEU A 60 5.33 0.91 6.74
CA LEU A 60 4.90 -0.11 5.78
C LEU A 60 3.42 -0.02 5.46
N PHE A 61 2.58 0.25 6.46
CA PHE A 61 1.15 0.43 6.27
C PHE A 61 0.84 1.63 5.37
N LEU A 62 1.46 2.79 5.64
CA LEU A 62 1.32 3.98 4.80
C LEU A 62 1.83 3.73 3.38
N PHE A 63 2.96 3.01 3.24
CA PHE A 63 3.53 2.68 1.94
C PHE A 63 2.67 1.66 1.17
N SER A 64 1.97 0.76 1.86
CA SER A 64 1.01 -0.18 1.26
C SER A 64 -0.21 0.53 0.66
N MET A 65 -0.59 1.71 1.21
CA MET A 65 -1.72 2.50 0.69
C MET A 65 -1.37 3.30 -0.58
N LEU A 66 -0.09 3.57 -0.83
CA LEU A 66 0.39 4.39 -1.93
C LEU A 66 -0.02 3.86 -3.32
N PRO A 67 0.15 2.56 -3.64
CA PRO A 67 -0.29 1.97 -4.91
C PRO A 67 -1.81 2.09 -5.15
N ILE A 68 -2.60 1.95 -4.07
CA ILE A 68 -4.07 2.06 -4.13
C ILE A 68 -4.47 3.50 -4.43
N LEU A 69 -3.89 4.47 -3.72
CA LEU A 69 -4.10 5.90 -3.95
C LEU A 69 -3.75 6.31 -5.38
N TRP A 70 -2.63 5.79 -5.89
CA TRP A 70 -2.21 6.01 -7.27
C TRP A 70 -3.22 5.45 -8.27
N MET A 71 -3.73 4.24 -8.04
CA MET A 71 -4.75 3.63 -8.92
C MET A 71 -6.07 4.42 -8.91
N PHE A 72 -6.52 4.89 -7.74
CA PHE A 72 -7.70 5.74 -7.62
C PHE A 72 -7.55 7.08 -8.36
N ARG A 73 -6.37 7.73 -8.25
CA ARG A 73 -6.06 8.98 -8.94
C ARG A 73 -6.21 8.85 -10.46
N PHE A 74 -5.64 7.80 -11.05
CA PHE A 74 -5.73 7.57 -12.50
C PHE A 74 -7.14 7.19 -12.96
N SER A 75 -7.88 6.42 -12.16
CA SER A 75 -9.26 6.03 -12.47
C SER A 75 -10.21 7.25 -12.54
N LEU A 76 -10.06 8.19 -11.60
CA LEU A 76 -10.82 9.44 -11.55
C LEU A 76 -10.53 10.33 -12.77
N ILE A 77 -9.26 10.50 -13.11
CA ILE A 77 -8.82 11.27 -14.28
C ILE A 77 -9.39 10.66 -15.58
N LYS A 78 -9.30 9.33 -15.72
CA LYS A 78 -9.79 8.63 -16.91
C LYS A 78 -11.32 8.65 -17.05
N ARG A 79 -12.07 8.86 -15.95
CA ARG A 79 -13.54 8.97 -15.98
C ARG A 79 -14.02 10.39 -16.35
N ILE A 80 -13.26 11.42 -15.99
CA ILE A 80 -13.62 12.84 -16.22
C ILE A 80 -13.29 13.32 -17.64
N ILE A 81 -12.18 12.89 -18.23
CA ILE A 81 -11.76 13.35 -19.56
C ILE A 81 -12.70 12.93 -20.71
N PRO A 82 -13.15 11.66 -20.83
CA PRO A 82 -14.00 11.25 -21.95
C PRO A 82 -15.42 11.81 -21.86
N THR A 83 -15.91 12.09 -20.66
CA THR A 83 -17.24 12.69 -20.46
C THR A 83 -17.27 14.16 -20.89
N GLN A 84 -16.24 14.94 -20.57
CA GLN A 84 -16.12 16.33 -21.05
C GLN A 84 -16.04 16.42 -22.57
N MET A 85 -15.29 15.52 -23.22
CA MET A 85 -15.19 15.50 -24.67
C MET A 85 -16.53 15.14 -25.33
N ASN A 86 -17.23 14.10 -24.85
CA ASN A 86 -18.56 13.75 -25.39
C ASN A 86 -19.59 14.87 -25.21
N ILE A 87 -19.62 15.54 -24.05
CA ILE A 87 -20.54 16.66 -23.80
C ILE A 87 -20.24 17.84 -24.75
N CYS A 88 -18.96 18.17 -24.95
CA CYS A 88 -18.56 19.27 -25.83
C CYS A 88 -18.91 18.99 -27.30
N TRP A 89 -18.66 17.76 -27.78
CA TRP A 89 -19.04 17.33 -29.12
C TRP A 89 -20.56 17.27 -29.32
N MET A 90 -21.31 16.77 -28.34
CA MET A 90 -22.78 16.75 -28.40
C MET A 90 -23.38 18.16 -28.47
N ASN A 91 -22.83 19.11 -27.71
CA ASN A 91 -23.25 20.51 -27.76
C ASN A 91 -22.89 21.17 -29.09
N PHE A 92 -21.71 20.84 -29.66
CA PHE A 92 -21.30 21.32 -30.98
C PHE A 92 -22.21 20.78 -32.10
N LEU A 93 -22.47 19.47 -32.13
CA LEU A 93 -23.37 18.85 -33.11
C LEU A 93 -24.79 19.42 -32.99
N ARG A 94 -25.30 19.61 -31.77
CA ARG A 94 -26.60 20.25 -31.54
C ARG A 94 -26.66 21.67 -32.10
N LYS A 95 -25.57 22.43 -32.04
CA LYS A 95 -25.53 23.78 -32.62
C LYS A 95 -25.63 23.72 -34.15
N TYR A 96 -24.96 22.77 -34.79
CA TYR A 96 -24.90 22.66 -36.25
C TYR A 96 -26.17 22.04 -36.88
N THR A 97 -26.95 21.27 -36.13
CA THR A 97 -28.22 20.68 -36.62
C THR A 97 -29.45 21.58 -36.43
N ASN A 98 -29.35 22.65 -35.64
CA ASN A 98 -30.47 23.59 -35.39
C ASN A 98 -30.32 24.92 -36.17
N GLU A 99 -29.32 25.03 -37.05
CA GLU A 99 -29.18 26.09 -38.07
C GLU A 99 -29.57 25.53 -39.45
#